data_AF-A0A0R2DSB5-F1
#
_entry.id   AF-A0A0R2DSB5-F1
#
_cell.length_a   1.000
_cell.length_b   1.000
_cell.length_c   1.000
_cell.angle_alpha   90.00
_cell.angle_beta   90.00
_cell.angle_gamma   90.00
#
_symmetry.space_group_name_H-M   'P 1'
#
loop_
_entity.id
_entity.type
_entity.pdbx_description
1 polymer ?
#
loop_
_entity_poly.entity_id
_entity_poly.type
_entity_poly.pdbx_seq_one_letter_code
_entity_poly.pdbx_strand_id
1 'polypeptide(L)'
;MNFWTSPGGQLAILAIGWVIIRLVKQVLRRHWPHNLLTWDLMTPLLIICSVILIGDGAGRILPWLMMGWMIIGVIVTLVQAIHNHELLYSTFIRTFWRLTDLYWTVGFVGCLIVSIS
;
A
#
# COMPACT_ATOMS: atom_id res chain seq x y z
N MET A 1 -9.74 25.62 3.05
CA MET A 1 -9.69 24.19 2.74
C MET A 1 -8.44 23.96 1.90
N ASN A 2 -7.44 23.26 2.44
CA ASN A 2 -6.18 23.04 1.72
C ASN A 2 -6.45 22.08 0.57
N PHE A 3 -6.16 22.49 -0.67
CA PHE A 3 -6.35 21.66 -1.87
C PHE A 3 -5.71 20.27 -1.72
N TRP A 4 -4.66 20.16 -0.92
CA TRP A 4 -3.93 18.93 -0.58
C TRP A 4 -4.70 17.91 0.27
N THR A 5 -5.72 18.33 1.02
CA THR A 5 -6.60 17.40 1.76
C THR A 5 -7.82 16.99 0.93
N SER A 6 -8.04 17.62 -0.23
CA SER A 6 -9.13 17.23 -1.12
C SER A 6 -8.84 15.88 -1.80
N PRO A 7 -9.89 15.10 -2.15
CA PRO A 7 -9.76 13.87 -2.93
C PRO A 7 -8.92 14.05 -4.21
N GLY A 8 -9.05 15.20 -4.88
CA GLY A 8 -8.26 15.55 -6.05
C GLY A 8 -6.77 15.79 -5.76
N GLY A 9 -6.46 16.40 -4.61
CA GLY A 9 -5.09 16.58 -4.12
C GLY A 9 -4.39 15.25 -3.84
N GLN A 10 -5.12 14.25 -3.34
CA GLN A 10 -4.57 12.92 -3.09
C GLN A 10 -4.25 12.16 -4.37
N LEU A 11 -5.12 12.24 -5.38
CA LEU A 11 -4.84 11.68 -6.70
C LEU A 11 -3.61 12.34 -7.34
N ALA A 12 -3.44 13.66 -7.15
CA ALA A 12 -2.25 14.36 -7.60
C ALA A 12 -0.98 13.87 -6.88
N ILE A 13 -1.04 13.64 -5.57
CA ILE A 13 0.08 13.08 -4.80
C ILE A 13 0.44 11.67 -5.30
N LEU A 14 -0.56 10.81 -5.56
CA LEU A 14 -0.33 9.48 -6.12
C LEU A 14 0.28 9.55 -7.52
N ALA A 15 -0.21 10.44 -8.39
CA ALA A 15 0.33 10.64 -9.72
C ALA A 15 1.79 11.13 -9.66
N ILE A 16 2.10 12.08 -8.78
CA ILE A 16 3.46 12.59 -8.55
C ILE A 16 4.35 11.47 -8.02
N GLY A 17 3.89 10.71 -7.02
CA GLY A 17 4.63 9.57 -6.47
C GLY A 17 4.92 8.49 -7.52
N TRP A 18 3.97 8.20 -8.40
CA TRP A 18 4.16 7.28 -9.52
C TRP A 18 5.25 7.76 -10.49
N VAL A 19 5.25 9.06 -10.81
CA VAL A 19 6.26 9.68 -11.66
C VAL A 19 7.64 9.63 -11.00
N ILE A 20 7.73 9.93 -9.70
CA ILE A 20 8.98 9.84 -8.93
C ILE A 20 9.50 8.39 -8.91
N ILE A 21 8.64 7.41 -8.65
CA ILE A 21 9.04 5.99 -8.63
C ILE A 21 9.51 5.54 -10.01
N ARG A 22 8.85 5.97 -11.09
CA ARG A 22 9.34 5.72 -12.46
C ARG A 22 10.69 6.36 -12.73
N LEU A 23 10.89 7.62 -12.31
CA LEU A 23 12.16 8.33 -12.45
C LEU A 23 13.27 7.64 -11.66
N VAL A 24 13.03 7.28 -10.41
CA VAL A 24 13.99 6.56 -9.57
C VAL A 24 14.31 5.19 -10.17
N LYS A 25 13.32 4.44 -10.67
CA LYS A 25 13.56 3.18 -11.40
C LYS A 25 14.39 3.39 -12.66
N GLN A 26 14.18 4.49 -13.38
CA GLN A 26 14.92 4.81 -14.59
C GLN A 26 16.37 5.19 -14.29
N VAL A 27 16.61 5.94 -13.23
CA VAL A 27 17.95 6.36 -12.75
C VAL A 27 18.71 5.15 -12.18
N LEU A 28 18.02 4.29 -11.44
CA LEU A 28 18.62 3.17 -10.71
C LEU A 28 18.55 1.85 -11.49
N ARG A 29 18.31 1.91 -12.82
CA ARG A 29 18.18 0.77 -13.76
C ARG A 29 19.26 -0.30 -13.59
N ARG A 30 20.47 0.07 -13.17
CA ARG A 30 21.63 -0.82 -13.06
C ARG A 30 21.70 -1.61 -11.74
N HIS A 31 21.07 -1.12 -10.67
CA HIS A 31 21.05 -1.76 -9.34
C HIS A 31 19.62 -2.13 -8.89
N TRP A 32 18.61 -1.95 -9.76
CA TRP A 32 17.24 -2.26 -9.38
C TRP A 32 17.08 -3.76 -9.16
N PRO A 33 16.71 -4.21 -7.95
CA PRO A 33 16.48 -5.61 -7.68
C PRO A 33 15.34 -6.13 -8.55
N HIS A 34 15.63 -7.17 -9.35
CA HIS A 34 14.72 -7.73 -10.35
C HIS A 34 13.38 -8.24 -9.77
N ASN A 35 13.30 -8.39 -8.45
CA ASN A 35 12.12 -8.88 -7.74
C ASN A 35 11.20 -7.78 -7.17
N LEU A 36 11.60 -6.51 -7.17
CA LEU A 36 10.77 -5.41 -6.65
C LEU A 36 9.89 -4.86 -7.77
N LEU A 37 8.59 -5.20 -7.70
CA LEU A 37 7.59 -4.66 -8.60
C LEU A 37 7.39 -3.18 -8.30
N THR A 38 7.27 -2.37 -9.36
CA THR A 38 7.04 -0.93 -9.26
C THR A 38 5.78 -0.57 -8.46
N TRP A 39 4.82 -1.50 -8.41
CA TRP A 39 3.58 -1.41 -7.65
C TRP A 39 3.79 -1.55 -6.14
N ASP A 40 4.75 -2.36 -5.71
CA ASP A 40 5.08 -2.56 -4.28
C ASP A 40 5.60 -1.28 -3.58
N LEU A 41 5.98 -0.25 -4.34
CA LEU A 41 6.34 1.07 -3.82
C LEU A 41 5.15 2.04 -3.71
N MET A 42 4.00 1.71 -4.31
CA MET A 42 2.77 2.49 -4.17
C MET A 42 2.15 2.30 -2.80
N THR A 43 2.31 1.13 -2.22
CA THR A 43 1.75 0.74 -0.92
C THR A 43 2.09 1.71 0.22
N PRO A 44 3.37 2.10 0.47
CA PRO A 44 3.68 3.11 1.49
C PRO A 44 3.09 4.49 1.16
N LEU A 45 2.98 4.84 -0.13
CA LEU A 45 2.36 6.09 -0.55
C LEU A 45 0.85 6.10 -0.24
N LEU A 46 0.17 4.98 -0.51
CA LEU A 46 -1.25 4.79 -0.22
C LEU A 46 -1.52 4.87 1.29
N ILE A 47 -0.64 4.31 2.11
CA ILE A 47 -0.73 4.42 3.58
C ILE A 47 -0.63 5.87 4.02
N ILE A 48 0.36 6.62 3.53
CA ILE A 48 0.56 8.04 3.87
C ILE A 48 -0.66 8.88 3.43
N CYS A 49 -1.15 8.68 2.20
CA CYS A 49 -2.35 9.37 1.73
C CYS A 49 -3.58 9.03 2.57
N SER A 50 -3.75 7.77 2.97
CA SER A 50 -4.86 7.35 3.84
C SER A 50 -4.80 8.04 5.20
N VAL A 51 -3.60 8.17 5.79
CA VAL A 51 -3.39 8.85 7.08
C VAL A 51 -3.67 10.35 6.98
N ILE A 52 -3.31 10.99 5.88
CA ILE A 52 -3.63 12.41 5.65
C ILE A 52 -5.15 12.63 5.57
N LEU A 53 -5.90 11.63 5.08
CA LEU A 53 -7.35 11.68 4.93
C LEU A 53 -8.12 11.41 6.25
N ILE A 54 -7.43 11.17 7.37
CA ILE A 54 -8.07 10.88 8.67
C ILE A 54 -9.06 11.98 9.07
N GLY A 55 -8.70 13.25 8.85
CA GLY A 55 -9.52 14.41 9.21
C GLY A 55 -10.80 14.54 8.38
N ASP A 56 -10.84 13.94 7.19
CA ASP A 56 -11.96 13.97 6.25
C ASP A 56 -12.78 12.66 6.29
N GLY A 57 -12.84 11.98 7.44
CA GLY A 57 -13.71 10.81 7.65
C GLY A 57 -13.05 9.44 7.47
N ALA A 58 -11.85 9.38 6.86
CA ALA A 58 -11.11 8.11 6.73
C ALA A 58 -10.70 7.51 8.08
N GLY A 59 -10.62 8.33 9.14
CA GLY A 59 -10.29 7.88 10.50
C GLY A 59 -11.25 6.81 11.06
N ARG A 60 -12.46 6.68 10.52
CA ARG A 60 -13.39 5.61 10.91
C ARG A 60 -13.06 4.25 10.30
N ILE A 61 -12.43 4.22 9.12
CA ILE A 61 -12.14 3.00 8.36
C ILE A 61 -10.69 2.55 8.58
N LEU A 62 -9.77 3.49 8.79
CA LEU A 62 -8.35 3.22 8.96
C LEU A 62 -8.00 2.17 10.04
N PRO A 63 -8.64 2.18 11.23
CA PRO A 63 -8.42 1.14 12.23
C PRO A 63 -8.82 -0.26 11.76
N TRP A 64 -9.94 -0.37 11.02
CA TRP A 64 -10.39 -1.63 10.43
C TRP A 64 -9.47 -2.10 9.31
N LEU A 65 -8.94 -1.16 8.51
CA LEU A 65 -7.91 -1.40 7.52
C LEU A 65 -6.64 -1.96 8.15
N MET A 66 -6.18 -1.38 9.26
CA MET A 66 -5.03 -1.88 10.00
C MET A 66 -5.26 -3.28 10.58
N MET A 67 -6.43 -3.54 11.16
CA MET A 67 -6.76 -4.87 11.67
C MET A 67 -6.82 -5.91 10.54
N GLY A 68 -7.44 -5.60 9.42
CA GLY A 68 -7.47 -6.49 8.26
C GLY A 68 -6.08 -6.74 7.69
N TRP A 69 -5.22 -5.72 7.67
CA TRP A 69 -3.83 -5.88 7.24
C TRP A 69 -3.02 -6.79 8.18
N MET A 70 -3.22 -6.67 9.51
CA MET A 70 -2.62 -7.59 10.47
C MET A 70 -3.09 -9.04 10.25
N ILE A 71 -4.38 -9.24 10.00
CA ILE A 71 -4.95 -10.56 9.71
C ILE A 71 -4.32 -11.16 8.45
N ILE A 72 -4.13 -10.37 7.39
CA ILE A 72 -3.43 -10.82 6.18
C ILE A 72 -2.02 -11.29 6.53
N GLY A 73 -1.29 -10.56 7.37
CA GLY A 73 0.03 -10.97 7.86
C GLY A 73 -0.01 -12.34 8.52
N VAL A 74 -0.95 -12.56 9.43
CA VAL A 74 -1.13 -13.83 10.15
C VAL A 74 -1.53 -14.97 9.20
N ILE A 75 -2.42 -14.72 8.23
CA ILE A 75 -2.83 -15.75 7.27
C ILE A 75 -1.63 -16.16 6.40
N VAL A 76 -0.85 -15.19 5.92
CA VAL A 76 0.31 -15.49 5.06
C VAL A 76 1.39 -16.24 5.84
N THR A 77 1.63 -15.90 7.11
CA THR A 77 2.59 -16.66 7.94
C THR A 77 2.12 -18.09 8.15
N LEU A 78 0.83 -18.30 8.48
CA LEU A 78 0.26 -19.63 8.67
C LEU A 78 0.31 -20.48 7.41
N VAL A 79 -0.12 -19.94 6.26
CA VAL A 79 -0.10 -20.66 4.98
C VAL A 79 1.32 -21.10 4.62
N GLN A 80 2.32 -20.27 4.88
CA GLN A 80 3.70 -20.63 4.58
C GLN A 80 4.30 -21.63 5.56
N ALA A 81 3.98 -21.50 6.86
CA ALA A 81 4.38 -22.48 7.85
C ALA A 81 3.80 -23.87 7.53
N ILE A 82 2.57 -23.94 7.04
CA ILE A 82 1.91 -25.20 6.66
C ILE A 82 2.48 -25.77 5.35
N HIS A 83 2.67 -24.94 4.32
CA HIS A 83 3.03 -25.42 2.99
C HIS A 83 4.52 -25.80 2.87
N ASN A 84 5.41 -25.03 3.48
CA ASN A 84 6.86 -25.20 3.29
C ASN A 84 7.55 -25.85 4.48
N HIS A 85 6.84 -26.06 5.60
CA HIS A 85 7.38 -26.50 6.92
C HIS A 85 8.49 -25.61 7.51
N GLU A 86 9.02 -24.66 6.73
CA GLU A 86 10.01 -23.67 7.08
C GLU A 86 9.57 -22.30 6.58
N LEU A 87 9.88 -21.25 7.37
CA LEU A 87 9.60 -19.87 7.03
C LEU A 87 10.63 -19.36 6.01
N LEU A 88 10.38 -19.64 4.72
CA LEU A 88 11.16 -19.09 3.62
C LEU A 88 10.90 -17.59 3.49
N TYR A 89 11.75 -16.78 4.12
CA TYR A 89 11.63 -15.32 4.19
C TYR A 89 11.40 -14.65 2.84
N SER A 90 12.09 -15.11 1.79
CA SER A 90 11.94 -14.55 0.44
C SER A 90 10.54 -14.77 -0.16
N THR A 91 9.93 -15.92 0.09
CA THR A 91 8.57 -16.23 -0.40
C THR A 91 7.52 -15.58 0.49
N PHE A 92 7.79 -15.49 1.79
CA PHE A 92 6.97 -14.76 2.76
C PHE A 92 6.79 -13.33 2.35
N ILE A 93 7.90 -12.62 2.25
CA ILE A 93 7.89 -11.18 2.01
C ILE A 93 7.25 -10.89 0.66
N ARG A 94 7.55 -11.67 -0.38
CA ARG A 94 6.97 -11.44 -1.72
C ARG A 94 5.45 -11.61 -1.76
N THR A 95 4.92 -12.66 -1.11
CA THR A 95 3.48 -12.93 -1.09
C THR A 95 2.75 -11.93 -0.19
N PHE A 96 3.29 -11.67 1.00
CA PHE A 96 2.73 -10.69 1.93
C PHE A 96 2.68 -9.30 1.30
N TRP A 97 3.75 -8.88 0.63
CA TRP A 97 3.85 -7.54 0.06
C TRP A 97 2.88 -7.34 -1.11
N ARG A 98 2.71 -8.34 -1.99
CA ARG A 98 1.69 -8.30 -3.06
C ARG A 98 0.26 -8.25 -2.55
N LEU A 99 -0.05 -9.03 -1.52
CA LEU A 99 -1.38 -9.00 -0.89
C LEU A 99 -1.63 -7.66 -0.19
N THR A 100 -0.60 -7.14 0.46
CA THR A 100 -0.63 -5.83 1.13
C THR A 100 -0.88 -4.72 0.11
N ASP A 101 -0.21 -4.76 -1.05
CA ASP A 101 -0.41 -3.79 -2.12
C ASP A 101 -1.85 -3.78 -2.64
N LEU A 102 -2.38 -4.96 -2.99
CA LEU A 102 -3.76 -5.09 -3.45
C LEU A 102 -4.75 -4.62 -2.38
N TYR A 103 -4.53 -5.03 -1.12
CA TYR A 103 -5.40 -4.68 0.01
C TYR A 103 -5.43 -3.18 0.26
N TRP A 104 -4.27 -2.51 0.28
CA TRP A 104 -4.19 -1.06 0.47
C TRP A 104 -4.73 -0.27 -0.71
N THR A 105 -4.61 -0.79 -1.93
CA THR A 105 -5.21 -0.17 -3.11
C THR A 105 -6.74 -0.12 -2.97
N VAL A 106 -7.35 -1.24 -2.59
CA VAL A 106 -8.80 -1.32 -2.34
C VAL A 106 -9.19 -0.48 -1.11
N GLY A 107 -8.40 -0.55 -0.05
CA GLY A 107 -8.60 0.22 1.17
C GLY A 107 -8.61 1.73 0.95
N PHE A 108 -7.64 2.21 0.17
CA PHE A 108 -7.54 3.62 -0.18
C PHE A 108 -8.73 4.09 -1.02
N VAL A 109 -9.22 3.28 -1.97
CA VAL A 109 -10.46 3.57 -2.71
C VAL A 109 -11.64 3.70 -1.74
N GLY A 110 -11.74 2.82 -0.74
CA GLY A 110 -12.74 2.93 0.33
C GLY A 110 -12.63 4.23 1.14
N CYS A 111 -11.41 4.63 1.51
CA CYS A 111 -11.17 5.91 2.20
C CYS A 111 -11.56 7.11 1.33
N LEU A 112 -11.28 7.10 0.02
CA LEU A 112 -11.70 8.16 -0.89
C LEU A 112 -13.22 8.26 -1.00
N ILE A 113 -13.92 7.13 -1.13
CA ILE A 113 -15.39 7.13 -1.21
C ILE A 113 -15.98 7.77 0.05
N VAL A 114 -15.49 7.38 1.22
CA VAL A 114 -15.97 7.93 2.51
C VAL A 114 -15.56 9.38 2.74
N SER A 115 -14.46 9.83 2.16
CA SER A 115 -14.08 11.25 2.22
C SER A 115 -14.92 12.13 1.30
N ILE A 116 -15.48 11.58 0.21
CA ILE A 116 -16.35 12.29 -0.73
C ILE A 116 -17.82 12.31 -0.26
N SER A 117 -18.24 11.34 0.56
CA SER A 117 -19.63 11.18 1.03
C SER A 117 -19.90 11.88 2.35
#